data_AF-A0A836ZSJ9-F1
#
_entry.id   AF-A0A836ZSJ9-F1
#
_cell.length_a   1.000
_cell.length_b   1.000
_cell.length_c   1.000
_cell.angle_alpha   90.00
_cell.angle_beta   90.00
_cell.angle_gamma   90.00
#
_symmetry.space_group_name_H-M   'P 1'
#
loop_
_entity.id
_entity.type
_entity.pdbx_description
1 polymer ?
#
loop_
_entity_poly.entity_id
_entity_poly.type
_entity_poly.pdbx_seq_one_letter_code
_entity_poly.pdbx_strand_id
1 'polypeptide(L)'
;MHSASEDLVTFKCACGVLPRPLFDTQIAAALAGVGGGMGYQKLVQEVTGTLLTKGETRSDWMRRPLSPSQLEYAADDVRYLFAIHDELTRRLTEQDRLGWLAEDAERLLATMT
;
A
#
# COMPACT_ATOMS: atom_id res chain seq x y z
N MET A 1 -3.16 1.67 1.57
CA MET A 1 -2.77 0.77 0.47
C MET A 1 -1.31 1.04 0.11
N HIS A 2 -0.70 0.23 -0.74
CA HIS A 2 0.68 0.45 -1.22
C HIS A 2 0.69 0.38 -2.74
N SER A 3 1.11 1.44 -3.43
CA SER A 3 1.15 1.47 -4.90
C SER A 3 -0.23 1.18 -5.53
N ALA A 4 -1.24 1.93 -5.11
CA ALA A 4 -2.66 1.63 -5.28
C ALA A 4 -3.21 1.75 -6.72
N SER A 5 -2.42 2.15 -7.71
CA SER A 5 -2.94 2.53 -9.04
C SER A 5 -3.81 1.43 -9.69
N GLU A 6 -3.34 0.19 -9.72
CA GLU A 6 -4.07 -0.94 -10.31
C GLU A 6 -5.26 -1.39 -9.44
N ASP A 7 -5.12 -1.28 -8.12
CA ASP A 7 -6.21 -1.57 -7.19
C ASP A 7 -7.38 -0.59 -7.38
N LEU A 8 -7.08 0.69 -7.64
CA LEU A 8 -8.11 1.72 -7.91
C LEU A 8 -8.87 1.42 -9.19
N VAL A 9 -8.18 0.98 -10.26
CA VAL A 9 -8.84 0.51 -11.49
C VAL A 9 -9.74 -0.68 -11.18
N THR A 10 -9.26 -1.64 -10.37
CA THR A 10 -10.04 -2.80 -9.97
C THR A 10 -11.30 -2.42 -9.20
N PHE A 11 -11.19 -1.54 -8.19
CA PHE A 11 -12.34 -1.05 -7.43
C PHE A 11 -13.34 -0.31 -8.31
N LYS A 12 -12.87 0.51 -9.25
CA LYS A 12 -13.73 1.22 -10.19
C LYS A 12 -14.50 0.26 -11.09
N CYS A 13 -13.79 -0.69 -11.71
CA CYS A 13 -14.39 -1.64 -12.67
C CYS A 13 -15.29 -2.68 -11.99
N ALA A 14 -14.85 -3.25 -10.87
CA ALA A 14 -15.56 -4.34 -10.20
C ALA A 14 -16.63 -3.85 -9.22
N CYS A 15 -16.41 -2.69 -8.60
CA CYS A 15 -17.27 -2.20 -7.52
C CYS A 15 -17.92 -0.84 -7.81
N GLY A 16 -17.54 -0.13 -8.88
CA GLY A 16 -18.09 1.18 -9.24
C GLY A 16 -17.71 2.31 -8.27
N VAL A 17 -16.78 2.07 -7.35
CA VAL A 17 -16.41 3.00 -6.27
C VAL A 17 -14.89 3.22 -6.22
N LEU A 18 -14.48 4.32 -5.61
CA LEU A 18 -13.08 4.63 -5.31
C LEU A 18 -12.94 4.91 -3.80
N PRO A 19 -11.91 4.37 -3.13
CA PRO A 19 -11.71 4.59 -1.70
C PRO A 19 -11.32 6.05 -1.40
N ARG A 20 -11.99 6.66 -0.41
CA ARG A 20 -11.70 8.00 0.11
C ARG A 20 -11.83 8.02 1.64
N PRO A 21 -10.88 8.63 2.38
CA PRO A 21 -9.59 9.15 1.91
C PRO A 21 -8.63 8.03 1.50
N LEU A 22 -7.70 8.32 0.57
CA LEU A 22 -6.65 7.39 0.15
C LEU A 22 -5.33 7.73 0.85
N PHE A 23 -4.71 6.74 1.48
CA PHE A 23 -3.32 6.79 1.92
C PHE A 23 -2.52 5.74 1.14
N ASP A 24 -1.66 6.21 0.23
CA ASP A 24 -0.71 5.36 -0.49
C ASP A 24 0.66 5.40 0.20
N THR A 25 1.05 4.28 0.79
CA THR A 25 2.30 4.15 1.53
C THR A 25 3.54 4.28 0.64
N GLN A 26 3.46 4.02 -0.67
CA GLN A 26 4.58 4.22 -1.58
C GLN A 26 4.82 5.71 -1.85
N ILE A 27 3.74 6.47 -2.08
CA ILE A 27 3.81 7.94 -2.23
C ILE A 27 4.30 8.56 -0.92
N ALA A 28 3.72 8.14 0.22
CA ALA A 28 4.12 8.63 1.54
C ALA A 28 5.59 8.33 1.84
N ALA A 29 6.11 7.15 1.49
CA ALA A 29 7.52 6.79 1.66
C ALA A 29 8.46 7.66 0.81
N ALA A 30 8.05 8.01 -0.42
CA ALA A 30 8.79 8.93 -1.27
C ALA A 30 8.86 10.33 -0.65
N LEU A 31 7.72 10.87 -0.21
CA LEU A 31 7.62 12.20 0.39
C LEU A 31 8.35 12.31 1.75
N ALA A 32 8.35 11.22 2.52
CA ALA A 32 9.02 11.11 3.82
C ALA A 32 10.55 10.92 3.70
N GLY A 33 11.07 10.68 2.49
CA GLY A 33 12.49 10.44 2.24
C GLY A 33 12.98 9.04 2.59
N VAL A 34 12.07 8.06 2.75
CA VAL A 34 12.40 6.65 3.02
C VAL A 34 12.88 5.93 1.75
N GLY A 35 12.36 6.34 0.59
CA GLY A 35 12.78 5.84 -0.72
C GLY A 35 11.63 5.83 -1.72
N GLY A 36 11.80 6.52 -2.84
CA GLY A 36 10.82 6.55 -3.92
C GLY A 36 10.72 5.22 -4.67
N GLY A 37 9.50 4.77 -4.95
CA GLY A 37 9.25 3.52 -5.69
C GLY A 37 9.66 2.25 -4.94
N MET A 38 9.83 2.33 -3.61
CA MET A 38 10.14 1.15 -2.80
C MET A 38 8.96 0.18 -2.81
N GLY A 39 9.21 -1.09 -3.12
CA GLY A 39 8.18 -2.13 -3.04
C GLY A 39 7.81 -2.49 -1.61
N TYR A 40 6.57 -2.94 -1.41
CA TYR A 40 5.97 -3.19 -0.09
C TYR A 40 6.86 -4.00 0.86
N GLN A 41 7.40 -5.14 0.42
CA GLN A 41 8.24 -5.99 1.28
C GLN A 41 9.48 -5.27 1.81
N LYS A 42 10.12 -4.43 0.99
CA LYS A 42 11.28 -3.62 1.42
C LYS A 42 10.85 -2.55 2.41
N LEU A 43 9.68 -1.93 2.19
CA LEU A 43 9.15 -0.93 3.11
C LEU A 43 8.76 -1.53 4.46
N VAL A 44 8.18 -2.73 4.48
CA VAL A 44 7.92 -3.50 5.71
C VAL A 44 9.21 -3.77 6.45
N GLN A 45 10.25 -4.23 5.75
CA GLN A 45 11.56 -4.49 6.36
C GLN A 45 12.18 -3.21 6.93
N GLU A 46 12.14 -2.11 6.18
CA GLU A 46 12.70 -0.82 6.61
C GLU A 46 11.98 -0.26 7.86
N VAL A 47 10.66 -0.34 7.90
CA VAL A 47 9.86 0.25 8.99
C VAL A 47 9.79 -0.65 10.22
N THR A 48 9.65 -1.96 10.02
CA THR A 48 9.34 -2.91 11.10
C THR A 48 10.48 -3.88 11.43
N GLY A 49 11.52 -3.93 10.60
CA GLY A 49 12.56 -4.95 10.67
C GLY A 49 12.13 -6.34 10.18
N THR A 50 10.85 -6.52 9.81
CA THR A 50 10.29 -7.83 9.44
C THR A 50 10.61 -8.17 7.99
N LEU A 51 11.21 -9.34 7.78
CA LEU A 51 11.44 -9.88 6.44
C LEU A 51 10.25 -10.74 6.01
N LEU A 52 9.49 -10.26 5.02
CA LEU A 52 8.42 -11.06 4.41
C LEU A 52 9.00 -12.14 3.49
N THR A 53 8.41 -13.33 3.54
CA THR A 53 8.81 -14.45 2.69
C THR A 53 8.43 -14.22 1.23
N LYS A 54 9.01 -15.00 0.30
CA LYS A 54 8.65 -14.96 -1.13
C LYS A 54 7.14 -15.16 -1.30
N GLY A 55 6.54 -14.29 -2.12
CA GLY A 55 5.09 -14.14 -2.21
C GLY A 55 4.36 -15.13 -3.13
N GLU A 56 3.04 -15.07 -3.08
CA GLU A 56 2.10 -15.89 -3.86
C GLU A 56 1.50 -15.10 -5.05
N THR A 57 2.16 -14.03 -5.49
CA THR A 57 1.68 -13.08 -6.53
C THR A 57 1.35 -13.72 -7.88
N ARG A 58 1.94 -14.88 -8.18
CA ARG A 58 1.74 -15.62 -9.44
C ARG A 58 1.06 -16.99 -9.24
N SER A 59 0.47 -17.23 -8.07
CA SER A 59 -0.26 -18.45 -7.77
C SER A 59 -1.69 -18.42 -8.34
N ASP A 60 -2.34 -19.57 -8.43
CA ASP A 60 -3.75 -19.65 -8.81
C ASP A 60 -4.66 -19.22 -7.64
N TRP A 61 -5.06 -17.95 -7.65
CA TRP A 61 -5.97 -17.34 -6.67
C TRP A 61 -7.45 -17.68 -6.90
N MET A 62 -7.79 -18.38 -7.98
CA MET A 62 -9.14 -18.85 -8.25
C MET A 62 -9.40 -20.24 -7.66
N ARG A 63 -8.35 -21.04 -7.46
CA ARG A 63 -8.45 -22.37 -6.83
C ARG A 63 -9.08 -22.31 -5.44
N ARG A 64 -9.93 -23.30 -5.12
CA ARG A 64 -10.50 -23.48 -3.78
C ARG A 64 -10.30 -24.92 -3.26
N PRO A 65 -10.04 -25.10 -1.93
CA PRO A 65 -9.74 -24.04 -0.96
C PRO A 65 -8.38 -23.36 -1.26
N LEU A 66 -8.16 -22.17 -0.71
CA LEU A 66 -6.85 -21.51 -0.75
C LEU A 66 -5.82 -22.35 0.03
N SER A 67 -4.56 -22.32 -0.39
CA SER A 67 -3.49 -22.98 0.37
C SER A 67 -3.17 -22.20 1.66
N PRO A 68 -2.58 -22.85 2.68
CA PRO A 68 -2.06 -22.15 3.85
C PRO A 68 -1.08 -21.02 3.50
N SER A 69 -0.25 -21.19 2.47
CA SER A 69 0.71 -20.17 2.03
C SER A 69 0.03 -18.95 1.39
N GLN A 70 -1.04 -19.16 0.60
CA GLN A 70 -1.85 -18.06 0.05
C GLN A 70 -2.56 -17.27 1.17
N LEU A 71 -3.06 -17.96 2.20
CA LEU A 71 -3.68 -17.30 3.36
C LEU A 71 -2.68 -16.45 4.14
N GLU A 72 -1.49 -16.97 4.43
CA GLU A 72 -0.44 -16.21 5.11
C GLU A 72 0.00 -15.01 4.25
N TYR A 73 0.24 -15.22 2.95
CA TYR A 73 0.62 -14.16 2.03
C TYR A 73 -0.44 -13.05 1.95
N ALA A 74 -1.72 -13.39 1.87
CA ALA A 74 -2.80 -12.41 1.85
C ALA A 74 -2.88 -11.59 3.16
N ALA A 75 -2.59 -12.22 4.31
CA ALA A 75 -2.49 -11.50 5.57
C ALA A 75 -1.25 -10.58 5.60
N ASP A 76 -0.12 -11.01 5.03
CA ASP A 76 1.13 -10.24 4.94
C ASP A 76 0.99 -8.95 4.17
N ASP A 77 0.23 -8.97 3.08
CA ASP A 77 0.01 -7.81 2.21
C ASP A 77 -0.74 -6.66 2.92
N VAL A 78 -1.32 -6.89 4.10
CA VAL A 78 -2.07 -5.86 4.84
C VAL A 78 -1.66 -5.67 6.30
N ARG A 79 -1.19 -6.71 7.01
CA ARG A 79 -1.01 -6.65 8.47
C ARG A 79 0.00 -5.61 8.95
N TYR A 80 0.98 -5.25 8.10
CA TYR A 80 2.00 -4.25 8.42
C TYR A 80 1.65 -2.84 7.93
N LEU A 81 0.57 -2.67 7.17
CA LEU A 81 0.19 -1.35 6.64
C LEU A 81 -0.12 -0.33 7.74
N PHE A 82 -0.64 -0.76 8.89
CA PHE A 82 -0.88 0.13 10.03
C PHE A 82 0.42 0.69 10.61
N ALA A 83 1.42 -0.17 10.86
CA ALA A 83 2.73 0.28 11.35
C ALA A 83 3.43 1.21 10.34
N ILE A 84 3.35 0.89 9.05
CA ILE A 84 3.88 1.74 7.97
C ILE A 84 3.15 3.07 7.92
N HIS A 85 1.82 3.06 8.00
CA HIS A 85 1.01 4.27 8.02
C HIS A 85 1.42 5.20 9.17
N ASP A 86 1.53 4.67 10.38
CA ASP A 86 1.83 5.46 11.58
C ASP A 86 3.22 6.09 11.50
N GLU A 87 4.23 5.32 11.09
CA GLU A 87 5.59 5.83 10.96
C GLU A 87 5.73 6.88 9.84
N LEU A 88 5.11 6.63 8.69
CA LEU A 88 5.15 7.60 7.58
C LEU A 88 4.36 8.86 7.91
N THR A 89 3.23 8.74 8.59
CA THR A 89 2.45 9.89 9.07
C THR A 89 3.29 10.73 10.02
N ARG A 90 3.94 10.11 11.01
CA ARG A 90 4.83 10.79 11.95
C ARG A 90 5.93 11.58 11.21
N ARG A 91 6.65 10.94 10.29
CA ARG A 91 7.72 11.58 9.50
C ARG A 91 7.19 12.74 8.66
N LEU A 92 6.06 12.56 7.98
CA LEU A 92 5.47 13.61 7.14
C LEU A 92 4.97 14.79 7.97
N THR A 93 4.41 14.54 9.15
CA THR A 93 4.02 15.60 10.08
C THR A 93 5.23 16.38 10.57
N GLU A 94 6.33 15.72 10.95
CA GLU A 94 7.58 16.37 11.36
C GLU A 94 8.20 17.22 10.24
N GLN A 95 7.96 16.87 8.99
CA GLN A 95 8.44 17.57 7.81
C GLN A 95 7.47 18.63 7.27
N ASP A 96 6.27 18.77 7.86
CA ASP A 96 5.17 19.60 7.34
C ASP A 96 4.74 19.25 5.90
N ARG A 97 4.72 17.95 5.59
CA ARG A 97 4.42 17.40 4.24
C ARG A 97 3.17 16.53 4.18
N LEU A 98 2.43 16.38 5.27
CA LEU A 98 1.22 15.55 5.29
C LEU A 98 0.16 16.07 4.31
N GLY A 99 0.06 17.39 4.13
CA GLY A 99 -0.81 18.00 3.12
C GLY A 99 -0.44 17.61 1.68
N TRP A 100 0.85 17.47 1.38
CA TRP A 100 1.31 17.09 0.03
C TRP A 100 0.85 15.67 -0.33
N LEU A 101 0.87 14.76 0.65
CA LEU A 101 0.34 13.40 0.46
C LEU A 101 -1.16 13.43 0.15
N ALA A 102 -1.93 14.25 0.86
CA ALA A 102 -3.37 14.38 0.60
C ALA A 102 -3.65 14.90 -0.82
N GLU A 103 -2.88 15.88 -1.29
CA GLU A 103 -3.00 16.38 -2.66
C GLU A 103 -2.63 15.33 -3.71
N ASP A 104 -1.55 14.57 -3.51
CA ASP A 104 -1.14 13.50 -4.43
C ASP A 104 -2.15 12.35 -4.45
N ALA A 105 -2.71 11.99 -3.29
CA ALA A 105 -3.77 11.00 -3.19
C ALA A 105 -5.03 11.44 -3.95
N GLU A 106 -5.44 12.71 -3.81
CA GLU A 106 -6.57 13.26 -4.56
C GLU A 106 -6.30 13.34 -6.06
N ARG A 107 -5.09 13.73 -6.49
CA ARG A 107 -4.67 13.68 -7.90
C ARG A 107 -4.79 12.25 -8.46
N LEU A 108 -4.30 11.26 -7.72
CA LEU A 108 -4.39 9.85 -8.14
C LEU A 108 -5.84 9.35 -8.22
N LEU A 109 -6.71 9.75 -7.29
CA LEU A 109 -8.13 9.40 -7.36
C LEU A 109 -8.84 10.08 -8.54
N ALA A 110 -8.46 11.32 -8.86
CA ALA A 110 -9.07 12.09 -9.94
C ALA A 110 -8.74 11.56 -11.34
N THR A 111 -7.59 10.89 -11.53
CA THR A 111 -7.27 10.23 -12.80
C THR A 111 -8.09 8.97 -13.07
N MET A 112 -8.78 8.46 -12.04
CA MET A 112 -9.60 7.24 -12.10
C MET A 112 -11.11 7.53 -12.22
N THR A 113 -11.50 8.80 -12.27
CA THR A 113 -12.88 9.28 -12.49
C THR A 113 -13.16 9.54 -13.95
#